data_AF-A0A8T0AIE2-F1
#
_entry.id   AF-A0A8T0AIE2-F1
#
_cell.length_a   1.000
_cell.length_b   1.000
_cell.length_c   1.000
_cell.angle_alpha   90.00
_cell.angle_beta   90.00
_cell.angle_gamma   90.00
#
_symmetry.space_group_name_H-M   'P 1'
#
loop_
_entity.id
_entity.type
_entity.pdbx_description
1 polymer ?
#
loop_
_entity_poly.entity_id
_entity_poly.type
_entity_poly.pdbx_seq_one_letter_code
_entity_poly.pdbx_strand_id
1 'polypeptide(L)'
;MLCEAKERELELLSPPLKQKITDEEELNDYKLRKRKGFENNIRKNRTVISNRIKYAEWEENLKELQRARSIYERALDVDHRNVTLWLKYAEMEMKNRQVNNARNIWDRAITILPRVKQFWYKYTYMEEMLGNVAGCRLVFERWMEWMPEEQAWHSYINFELRYKEVEKARCIYEKYILTSSVWDVKQFYGGFGN
;
A
#
# COMPACT_ATOMS: atom_id res chain seq x y z
N MET A 1 14.90 -22.12 44.36
CA MET A 1 15.92 -22.74 43.48
C MET A 1 15.56 -22.78 41.99
N LEU A 2 14.31 -22.52 41.55
CA LEU A 2 13.94 -22.54 40.11
C LEU A 2 13.99 -21.17 39.41
N CYS A 3 13.89 -20.05 40.13
CA CYS A 3 13.97 -18.70 39.54
C CYS A 3 15.41 -18.32 39.15
N GLU A 4 16.39 -18.64 40.00
CA GLU A 4 17.81 -18.34 39.75
C GLU A 4 18.39 -19.10 38.54
N ALA A 5 17.84 -20.28 38.20
CA ALA A 5 18.27 -21.04 37.04
C ALA A 5 17.83 -20.39 35.71
N LYS A 6 16.64 -19.76 35.69
CA LYS A 6 16.15 -19.01 34.52
C LYS A 6 16.83 -17.66 34.33
N GLU A 7 17.21 -16.99 35.42
CA GLU A 7 17.97 -15.73 35.37
C GLU A 7 19.37 -15.94 34.79
N ARG A 8 20.06 -17.04 35.18
CA ARG A 8 21.38 -17.38 34.61
C ARG A 8 21.33 -17.77 33.12
N GLU A 9 20.23 -18.36 32.66
CA GLU A 9 20.04 -18.65 31.23
C GLU A 9 19.81 -17.38 30.38
N LEU A 10 19.18 -16.35 30.97
CA LEU A 10 18.97 -15.05 30.33
C LEU A 10 20.26 -14.20 30.29
N GLU A 11 21.16 -14.37 31.25
CA GLU A 11 22.45 -13.64 31.32
C GLU A 11 23.51 -14.13 30.31
N LEU A 12 23.32 -15.28 29.67
CA LEU A 12 24.33 -15.89 28.78
C LEU A 12 24.20 -15.51 27.30
N LEU A 13 23.17 -14.75 26.91
CA LEU A 13 23.09 -14.21 25.56
C LEU A 13 23.74 -12.83 25.52
N SER A 14 25.07 -12.82 25.60
CA SER A 14 25.82 -11.63 25.17
C SER A 14 25.28 -11.21 23.79
N PRO A 15 24.84 -9.95 23.62
CA PRO A 15 24.35 -9.50 22.33
C PRO A 15 25.45 -9.79 21.29
N PRO A 16 25.10 -10.33 20.11
CA PRO A 16 26.10 -10.68 19.12
C PRO A 16 27.01 -9.48 18.90
N LEU A 17 28.32 -9.72 19.06
CA LEU A 17 29.33 -8.69 18.85
C LEU A 17 29.02 -7.99 17.52
N LYS A 18 28.84 -6.67 17.55
CA LYS A 18 28.60 -5.87 16.35
C LYS A 18 29.87 -5.91 15.49
N GLN A 19 30.01 -6.96 14.68
CA GLN A 19 31.08 -7.08 13.69
C GLN A 19 30.99 -5.87 12.77
N LYS A 20 32.03 -5.03 12.78
CA LYS A 20 32.19 -3.99 11.78
C LYS A 20 32.49 -4.70 10.47
N ILE A 21 31.57 -4.59 9.51
CA ILE A 21 31.75 -5.12 8.16
C ILE A 21 32.85 -4.26 7.52
N THR A 22 34.03 -4.83 7.31
CA THR A 22 35.18 -4.11 6.76
C THR A 22 35.31 -4.32 5.27
N ASP A 23 34.98 -5.51 4.78
CA ASP A 23 35.20 -5.90 3.38
C ASP A 23 33.90 -6.17 2.60
N GLU A 24 33.95 -5.97 1.27
CA GLU A 24 32.80 -6.22 0.38
C GLU A 24 32.39 -7.70 0.38
N GLU A 25 33.35 -8.61 0.55
CA GLU A 25 33.11 -10.05 0.66
C GLU A 25 32.34 -10.39 1.95
N GLU A 26 32.69 -9.78 3.08
CA GLU A 26 31.96 -9.93 4.34
C GLU A 26 30.54 -9.38 4.24
N LEU A 27 30.34 -8.26 3.54
CA LEU A 27 29.01 -7.71 3.28
C LEU A 27 28.15 -8.68 2.46
N ASN A 28 28.75 -9.32 1.44
CA ASN A 28 28.06 -10.27 0.60
C ASN A 28 27.70 -11.56 1.35
N ASP A 29 28.59 -12.07 2.19
CA ASP A 29 28.30 -13.23 3.05
C ASP A 29 27.22 -12.90 4.10
N TYR A 30 27.27 -11.70 4.69
CA TYR A 30 26.20 -11.20 5.56
C TYR A 30 24.85 -11.16 4.85
N LYS A 31 24.80 -10.59 3.63
CA LYS A 31 23.59 -10.56 2.80
C LYS A 31 23.07 -11.98 2.53
N LEU A 32 23.96 -12.91 2.17
CA LEU A 32 23.60 -14.31 1.87
C LEU A 32 23.00 -15.01 3.09
N ARG A 33 23.64 -14.91 4.26
CA ARG A 33 23.16 -15.50 5.51
C ARG A 33 21.78 -14.94 5.90
N LYS A 34 21.60 -13.61 5.80
CA LYS A 34 20.32 -12.95 6.12
C LYS A 34 19.20 -13.35 5.16
N ARG A 35 19.47 -13.38 3.85
CA ARG A 35 18.49 -13.83 2.82
C ARG A 35 18.05 -15.27 3.07
N LYS A 36 19.00 -16.17 3.32
CA LYS A 36 18.69 -17.57 3.65
C LYS A 36 17.80 -17.68 4.90
N GLY A 37 18.05 -16.84 5.91
CA GLY A 37 17.20 -16.75 7.10
C GLY A 37 15.76 -16.33 6.78
N PHE A 38 15.59 -15.28 5.96
CA PHE A 38 14.26 -14.82 5.54
C PHE A 38 13.53 -15.86 4.69
N GLU A 39 14.18 -16.44 3.67
CA GLU A 39 13.57 -17.48 2.82
C GLU A 39 13.18 -18.73 3.63
N ASN A 40 14.01 -19.16 4.58
CA ASN A 40 13.66 -20.26 5.48
C ASN A 40 12.44 -19.93 6.35
N ASN A 41 12.32 -18.70 6.84
CA ASN A 41 11.15 -18.27 7.60
C ASN A 41 9.89 -18.20 6.73
N ILE A 42 9.99 -17.68 5.51
CA ILE A 42 8.88 -17.66 4.53
C ILE A 42 8.46 -19.07 4.15
N ARG A 43 9.41 -20.01 4.02
CA ARG A 43 9.13 -21.43 3.74
C ARG A 43 8.38 -22.11 4.88
N LYS A 44 8.75 -21.83 6.13
CA LYS A 44 8.04 -22.37 7.32
C LYS A 44 6.65 -21.74 7.49
N ASN A 45 6.53 -20.44 7.27
CA ASN A 45 5.33 -19.64 7.54
C ASN A 45 4.80 -18.97 6.26
N ARG A 46 4.37 -19.78 5.28
CA ARG A 46 4.02 -19.30 3.92
C ARG A 46 2.84 -18.31 3.90
N THR A 47 1.90 -18.43 4.83
CA THR A 47 0.68 -17.59 4.90
C THR A 47 0.93 -16.24 5.58
N VAL A 48 1.99 -16.11 6.37
CA VAL A 48 2.27 -14.92 7.16
C VAL A 48 2.97 -13.87 6.29
N ILE A 49 2.18 -12.96 5.73
CA ILE A 49 2.65 -11.92 4.80
C ILE A 49 3.62 -10.94 5.47
N SER A 50 3.49 -10.72 6.79
CA SER A 50 4.40 -9.84 7.54
C SER A 50 5.87 -10.26 7.43
N ASN A 51 6.16 -11.56 7.27
CA ASN A 51 7.52 -12.05 7.04
C ASN A 51 8.08 -11.57 5.70
N ARG A 52 7.24 -11.53 4.65
CA ARG A 52 7.62 -11.02 3.33
C ARG A 52 7.81 -9.50 3.36
N ILE A 53 6.93 -8.78 4.05
CA ILE A 53 7.06 -7.32 4.22
C ILE A 53 8.37 -6.98 4.92
N LYS A 54 8.71 -7.65 6.03
CA LYS A 54 9.98 -7.45 6.74
C LYS A 54 11.20 -7.75 5.86
N TYR A 55 11.11 -8.78 5.00
CA TYR A 55 12.18 -9.11 4.08
C TYR A 55 12.33 -8.03 2.98
N ALA A 56 11.22 -7.55 2.43
CA ALA A 56 11.23 -6.48 1.43
C ALA A 56 11.75 -5.16 2.00
N GLU A 57 11.34 -4.76 3.22
CA GLU A 57 11.86 -3.59 3.92
C GLU A 57 13.37 -3.71 4.20
N TRP A 58 13.87 -4.93 4.46
CA TRP A 58 15.31 -5.16 4.62
C TRP A 58 16.09 -5.01 3.31
N GLU A 59 15.59 -5.52 2.18
CA GLU A 59 16.21 -5.28 0.86
C GLU A 59 16.10 -3.81 0.41
N GLU A 60 15.01 -3.12 0.77
CA GLU A 60 14.85 -1.67 0.56
C GLU A 60 15.96 -0.89 1.29
N ASN A 61 16.25 -1.22 2.55
CA ASN A 61 17.32 -0.59 3.32
C ASN A 61 18.71 -0.82 2.71
N LEU A 62 18.90 -1.90 1.95
CA LEU A 62 20.12 -2.18 1.19
C LEU A 62 20.15 -1.50 -0.20
N LYS A 63 19.10 -0.74 -0.56
CA LYS A 63 18.87 -0.15 -1.89
C LYS A 63 18.78 -1.18 -3.04
N GLU A 64 18.47 -2.42 -2.72
CA GLU A 64 18.32 -3.54 -3.66
C GLU A 64 16.86 -3.62 -4.15
N LEU A 65 16.40 -2.54 -4.80
CA LEU A 65 14.98 -2.33 -5.13
C LEU A 65 14.40 -3.44 -6.01
N GLN A 66 15.19 -3.98 -6.94
CA GLN A 66 14.70 -5.04 -7.82
C GLN A 66 14.37 -6.33 -7.06
N ARG A 67 15.13 -6.64 -5.99
CA ARG A 67 14.83 -7.78 -5.12
C ARG A 67 13.60 -7.49 -4.26
N ALA A 68 13.50 -6.28 -3.70
CA ALA A 68 12.32 -5.85 -2.95
C ALA A 68 11.04 -5.98 -3.79
N ARG A 69 11.05 -5.54 -5.06
CA ARG A 69 9.94 -5.73 -6.02
C ARG A 69 9.57 -7.19 -6.20
N SER A 70 10.56 -8.05 -6.46
CA SER A 70 10.31 -9.49 -6.62
C SER A 70 9.67 -10.11 -5.37
N ILE A 71 10.05 -9.66 -4.17
CA ILE A 71 9.46 -10.13 -2.92
C ILE A 71 8.01 -9.64 -2.79
N TYR A 72 7.72 -8.39 -3.13
CA TYR A 72 6.35 -7.85 -3.11
C TYR A 72 5.45 -8.55 -4.13
N GLU A 73 5.88 -8.76 -5.37
CA GLU A 73 5.10 -9.49 -6.38
C GLU A 73 4.84 -10.94 -5.93
N ARG A 74 5.87 -11.66 -5.43
CA ARG A 74 5.69 -13.00 -4.84
C ARG A 74 4.74 -13.00 -3.64
N ALA A 75 4.64 -11.89 -2.91
CA ALA A 75 3.69 -11.76 -1.81
C ALA A 75 2.27 -11.52 -2.31
N LEU A 76 2.11 -10.74 -3.38
CA LEU A 76 0.82 -10.49 -4.05
C LEU A 76 0.27 -11.76 -4.71
N ASP A 77 1.14 -12.61 -5.27
CA ASP A 77 0.74 -13.93 -5.79
C ASP A 77 0.12 -14.83 -4.71
N VAL A 78 0.50 -14.62 -3.44
CA VAL A 78 -0.04 -15.39 -2.31
C VAL A 78 -1.31 -14.76 -1.77
N ASP A 79 -1.35 -13.44 -1.60
CA ASP A 79 -2.53 -12.72 -1.12
C ASP A 79 -2.64 -11.32 -1.74
N HIS A 80 -3.26 -11.27 -2.91
CA HIS A 80 -3.53 -10.03 -3.64
C HIS A 80 -4.66 -9.20 -3.02
N ARG A 81 -5.39 -9.73 -2.02
CA ARG A 81 -6.48 -9.00 -1.32
C ARG A 81 -5.96 -8.19 -0.14
N ASN A 82 -4.71 -8.41 0.27
CA ASN A 82 -4.13 -7.73 1.41
C ASN A 82 -3.84 -6.25 1.12
N VAL A 83 -4.62 -5.36 1.72
CA VAL A 83 -4.49 -3.91 1.56
C VAL A 83 -3.12 -3.40 2.00
N THR A 84 -2.61 -3.88 3.14
CA THR A 84 -1.33 -3.39 3.69
C THR A 84 -0.15 -3.71 2.78
N LEU A 85 -0.22 -4.81 2.03
CA LEU A 85 0.83 -5.20 1.10
C LEU A 85 0.93 -4.23 -0.08
N TRP A 86 -0.21 -3.88 -0.69
CA TRP A 86 -0.27 -2.87 -1.75
C TRP A 86 0.24 -1.51 -1.29
N LEU A 87 -0.19 -1.07 -0.09
CA LEU A 87 0.25 0.20 0.48
C LEU A 87 1.77 0.23 0.66
N LYS A 88 2.34 -0.81 1.29
CA LYS A 88 3.79 -0.90 1.51
C LYS A 88 4.58 -0.94 0.21
N TYR A 89 4.08 -1.65 -0.79
CA TYR A 89 4.75 -1.75 -2.08
C TYR A 89 4.77 -0.42 -2.84
N ALA A 90 3.62 0.27 -2.91
CA ALA A 90 3.55 1.58 -3.54
C ALA A 90 4.36 2.64 -2.77
N GLU A 91 4.32 2.61 -1.43
CA GLU A 91 5.14 3.50 -0.58
C GLU A 91 6.64 3.30 -0.80
N MET A 92 7.10 2.07 -0.99
CA MET A 92 8.50 1.78 -1.28
C MET A 92 8.94 2.41 -2.61
N GLU A 93 8.16 2.27 -3.69
CA GLU A 93 8.50 2.90 -4.98
C GLU A 93 8.46 4.45 -4.86
N MET A 94 7.50 5.01 -4.13
CA MET A 94 7.42 6.46 -3.90
C MET A 94 8.64 6.99 -3.14
N LYS A 95 9.06 6.33 -2.06
CA LYS A 95 10.25 6.70 -1.28
C LYS A 95 11.52 6.69 -2.12
N ASN A 96 11.62 5.74 -3.05
CA ASN A 96 12.76 5.59 -3.94
C ASN A 96 12.64 6.40 -5.25
N ARG A 97 11.69 7.34 -5.31
CA ARG A 97 11.44 8.26 -6.45
C ARG A 97 11.08 7.56 -7.76
N GLN A 98 10.58 6.33 -7.70
CA GLN A 98 10.17 5.52 -8.85
C GLN A 98 8.68 5.73 -9.16
N VAL A 99 8.35 6.94 -9.62
CA VAL A 99 6.96 7.41 -9.76
C VAL A 99 6.14 6.58 -10.74
N ASN A 100 6.71 6.22 -11.90
CA ASN A 100 5.99 5.45 -12.91
C ASN A 100 5.63 4.04 -12.42
N ASN A 101 6.52 3.42 -11.64
CA ASN A 101 6.22 2.12 -11.03
C ASN A 101 5.13 2.27 -9.96
N ALA A 102 5.19 3.31 -9.13
CA ALA A 102 4.15 3.59 -8.15
C ALA A 102 2.77 3.78 -8.82
N ARG A 103 2.69 4.50 -9.94
CA ARG A 103 1.47 4.63 -10.75
C ARG A 103 0.92 3.28 -11.21
N ASN A 104 1.78 2.43 -11.78
CA ASN A 104 1.39 1.11 -12.23
C ASN A 104 0.87 0.23 -11.09
N ILE A 105 1.48 0.34 -9.90
CA ILE A 105 1.04 -0.39 -8.70
C ILE A 105 -0.33 0.14 -8.23
N TRP A 106 -0.53 1.46 -8.17
CA TRP A 106 -1.81 2.05 -7.79
C TRP A 106 -2.92 1.69 -8.77
N ASP A 107 -2.65 1.74 -10.07
CA ASP A 107 -3.61 1.40 -11.12
C ASP A 107 -4.04 -0.08 -11.03
N ARG A 108 -3.09 -0.98 -10.80
CA ARG A 108 -3.39 -2.40 -10.51
C ARG A 108 -4.22 -2.55 -9.23
N ALA A 109 -3.86 -1.84 -8.16
CA ALA A 109 -4.53 -1.93 -6.87
C ALA A 109 -6.01 -1.50 -6.95
N ILE A 110 -6.32 -0.37 -7.60
CA ILE A 110 -7.70 0.09 -7.79
C ILE A 110 -8.50 -0.81 -8.74
N THR A 111 -7.84 -1.45 -9.70
CA THR A 111 -8.48 -2.38 -10.64
C THR A 111 -8.88 -3.69 -9.95
N ILE A 112 -8.01 -4.23 -9.08
CA ILE A 112 -8.27 -5.48 -8.37
C ILE A 112 -9.21 -5.26 -7.18
N LEU A 113 -9.05 -4.14 -6.46
CA LEU A 113 -9.76 -3.83 -5.22
C LEU A 113 -10.43 -2.44 -5.27
N PRO A 114 -11.40 -2.23 -6.18
CA PRO A 114 -12.02 -0.92 -6.39
C PRO A 114 -12.82 -0.41 -5.18
N ARG A 115 -13.28 -1.31 -4.30
CA ARG A 115 -14.01 -0.96 -3.06
C ARG A 115 -13.11 -0.43 -1.95
N VAL A 116 -11.79 -0.56 -2.07
CA VAL A 116 -10.84 -0.10 -1.05
C VAL A 116 -10.54 1.38 -1.25
N LYS A 117 -11.30 2.24 -0.56
CA LYS A 117 -11.17 3.71 -0.65
C LYS A 117 -9.76 4.24 -0.38
N GLN A 118 -8.99 3.57 0.48
CA GLN A 118 -7.63 3.99 0.83
C GLN A 118 -6.72 4.11 -0.41
N PHE A 119 -6.89 3.24 -1.40
CA PHE A 119 -6.09 3.27 -2.63
C PHE A 119 -6.40 4.49 -3.48
N TRP A 120 -7.68 4.82 -3.64
CA TRP A 120 -8.11 6.01 -4.38
C TRP A 120 -7.60 7.30 -3.74
N TYR A 121 -7.72 7.43 -2.41
CA TYR A 121 -7.20 8.60 -1.69
C TYR A 121 -5.68 8.72 -1.84
N LYS A 122 -4.93 7.62 -1.69
CA LYS A 122 -3.47 7.66 -1.82
C LYS A 122 -3.03 7.94 -3.26
N TYR A 123 -3.73 7.41 -4.25
CA TYR A 123 -3.40 7.60 -5.65
C TYR A 123 -3.69 9.03 -6.13
N THR A 124 -4.87 9.56 -5.84
CA THR A 124 -5.24 10.96 -6.13
C THR A 124 -4.29 11.94 -5.44
N TYR A 125 -3.98 11.71 -4.16
CA TYR A 125 -3.00 12.50 -3.43
C TYR A 125 -1.61 12.45 -4.07
N MET A 126 -1.15 11.27 -4.51
CA MET A 126 0.14 11.14 -5.20
C MET A 126 0.17 11.95 -6.50
N GLU A 127 -0.86 11.86 -7.36
CA GLU A 127 -0.91 12.64 -8.60
C GLU A 127 -0.98 14.15 -8.34
N GLU A 128 -1.72 14.57 -7.31
CA GLU A 128 -1.78 15.98 -6.90
C GLU A 128 -0.41 16.50 -6.41
N MET A 129 0.31 15.73 -5.60
CA MET A 129 1.66 16.08 -5.13
C MET A 129 2.70 16.14 -6.26
N LEU A 130 2.47 15.40 -7.35
CA LEU A 130 3.31 15.44 -8.55
C LEU A 130 2.91 16.58 -9.51
N GLY A 131 1.86 17.34 -9.17
CA GLY A 131 1.32 18.42 -10.02
C GLY A 131 0.54 17.93 -11.24
N ASN A 132 0.24 16.62 -11.33
CA ASN A 132 -0.51 16.05 -12.44
C ASN A 132 -2.02 16.19 -12.21
N VAL A 133 -2.53 17.42 -12.32
CA VAL A 133 -3.94 17.75 -12.09
C VAL A 133 -4.86 16.97 -13.03
N ALA A 134 -4.46 16.81 -14.31
CA ALA A 134 -5.24 16.06 -15.29
C ALA A 134 -5.33 14.56 -14.94
N GLY A 135 -4.22 13.95 -14.54
CA GLY A 135 -4.20 12.56 -14.07
C GLY A 135 -5.03 12.37 -12.80
N CYS A 136 -4.94 13.30 -11.85
CA CYS A 136 -5.74 13.26 -10.63
C CYS A 136 -7.24 13.28 -10.94
N ARG A 137 -7.70 14.15 -11.86
CA ARG A 137 -9.08 14.18 -12.34
C ARG A 137 -9.52 12.86 -12.95
N LEU A 138 -8.68 12.25 -13.80
CA LEU A 138 -9.00 10.97 -14.41
C LEU A 138 -9.20 9.86 -13.36
N VAL A 139 -8.37 9.85 -12.32
CA VAL A 139 -8.52 8.91 -11.21
C VAL A 139 -9.81 9.18 -10.43
N PHE A 140 -10.17 10.45 -10.18
CA PHE A 140 -11.44 10.80 -9.55
C PHE A 140 -12.65 10.39 -10.38
N GLU A 141 -12.67 10.67 -11.70
CA GLU A 141 -13.78 10.26 -12.58
C GLU A 141 -13.95 8.73 -12.55
N ARG A 142 -12.86 7.97 -12.68
CA ARG A 142 -12.88 6.50 -12.54
C ARG A 142 -13.39 6.05 -11.17
N TRP A 143 -13.09 6.80 -10.11
CA TRP A 143 -13.59 6.48 -8.78
C TRP A 143 -15.11 6.68 -8.68
N MET A 144 -15.63 7.75 -9.28
CA MET A 144 -17.07 8.06 -9.28
C MET A 144 -17.91 7.04 -10.05
N GLU A 145 -17.35 6.36 -11.06
CA GLU A 145 -18.00 5.24 -11.75
C GLU A 145 -18.40 4.11 -10.79
N TRP A 146 -17.64 3.91 -9.70
CA TRP A 146 -17.93 2.90 -8.68
C TRP A 146 -18.96 3.33 -7.65
N MET A 147 -19.53 4.53 -7.79
CA MET A 147 -20.49 5.14 -6.87
C MET A 147 -20.01 5.05 -5.42
N PRO A 148 -18.93 5.79 -5.07
CA PRO A 148 -18.31 5.72 -3.75
C PRO A 148 -19.15 6.47 -2.70
N GLU A 149 -18.71 6.39 -1.45
CA GLU A 149 -19.33 7.11 -0.31
C GLU A 149 -19.33 8.63 -0.53
N GLU A 150 -20.24 9.33 0.15
CA GLU A 150 -20.38 10.79 0.12
C GLU A 150 -19.03 11.52 0.31
N GLN A 151 -18.18 11.04 1.23
CA GLN A 151 -16.88 11.64 1.49
C GLN A 151 -15.95 11.66 0.26
N ALA A 152 -16.07 10.68 -0.64
CA ALA A 152 -15.28 10.63 -1.86
C ALA A 152 -15.71 11.74 -2.84
N TRP A 153 -17.01 12.00 -2.96
CA TRP A 153 -17.56 13.11 -3.74
C TRP A 153 -17.10 14.46 -3.19
N HIS A 154 -17.22 14.68 -1.88
CA HIS A 154 -16.73 15.89 -1.23
C HIS A 154 -15.23 16.09 -1.45
N SER A 155 -14.45 15.01 -1.45
CA SER A 155 -13.02 15.09 -1.72
C SER A 155 -12.71 15.54 -3.14
N TYR A 156 -13.49 15.10 -4.13
CA TYR A 156 -13.36 15.54 -5.52
C TYR A 156 -13.80 16.99 -5.72
N ILE A 157 -14.92 17.40 -5.11
CA ILE A 157 -15.39 18.79 -5.13
C ILE A 157 -14.34 19.72 -4.49
N ASN A 158 -13.83 19.36 -3.32
CA ASN A 158 -12.78 20.12 -2.64
C ASN A 158 -11.50 20.20 -3.47
N PHE A 159 -11.18 19.17 -4.25
CA PHE A 159 -10.07 19.19 -5.19
C PHE A 159 -10.28 20.27 -6.27
N GLU A 160 -11.42 20.30 -6.96
CA GLU A 160 -11.67 21.34 -7.98
C GLU A 160 -11.72 22.75 -7.38
N LEU A 161 -12.26 22.91 -6.16
CA LEU A 161 -12.26 24.19 -5.44
C LEU A 161 -10.85 24.69 -5.12
N ARG A 162 -9.89 23.81 -4.76
CA ARG A 162 -8.48 24.19 -4.56
C ARG A 162 -7.85 24.79 -5.82
N TYR A 163 -8.26 24.30 -6.98
CA TYR A 163 -7.80 24.80 -8.29
C TYR A 163 -8.67 25.93 -8.87
N LYS A 164 -9.64 26.45 -8.10
CA LYS A 164 -10.57 27.54 -8.48
C LYS A 164 -11.49 27.18 -9.66
N GLU A 165 -11.73 25.90 -9.89
CA GLU A 165 -12.56 25.40 -10.99
C GLU A 165 -14.02 25.24 -10.51
N VAL A 166 -14.64 26.36 -10.18
CA VAL A 166 -15.98 26.39 -9.54
C VAL A 166 -17.06 25.78 -10.42
N GLU A 167 -16.97 25.95 -11.73
CA GLU A 167 -17.93 25.38 -12.69
C GLU A 167 -17.88 23.85 -12.68
N LYS A 168 -16.67 23.27 -12.67
CA LYS A 168 -16.50 21.81 -12.58
C LYS A 168 -16.98 21.28 -11.24
N ALA A 169 -16.64 21.98 -10.15
CA ALA A 169 -17.13 21.64 -8.82
C ALA A 169 -18.67 21.62 -8.78
N ARG A 170 -19.34 22.57 -9.42
CA ARG A 170 -20.81 22.59 -9.55
C ARG A 170 -21.33 21.40 -10.33
N CYS A 171 -20.75 21.09 -11.49
CA CYS A 171 -21.15 19.92 -12.28
C CYS A 171 -20.99 18.61 -11.49
N ILE A 172 -19.93 18.47 -10.69
CA ILE A 172 -19.72 17.30 -9.83
C ILE A 172 -20.78 17.25 -8.72
N TYR A 173 -21.13 18.41 -8.13
CA TYR A 173 -22.18 18.49 -7.12
C TYR A 173 -23.56 18.11 -7.67
N GLU A 174 -23.90 18.57 -8.89
CA GLU A 174 -25.12 18.17 -9.59
C GLU A 174 -25.14 16.66 -9.86
N LYS A 175 -24.03 16.08 -10.35
CA LYS A 175 -23.89 14.62 -10.50
C LYS A 175 -24.11 13.92 -9.16
N TYR A 176 -23.51 14.40 -8.07
CA TYR A 176 -23.66 13.81 -6.74
C TYR A 176 -25.12 13.78 -6.28
N ILE A 177 -25.85 14.90 -6.39
CA ILE A 177 -27.27 14.99 -6.01
C ILE A 177 -28.11 14.01 -6.83
N LEU A 178 -27.92 13.98 -8.15
CA LEU A 178 -28.65 13.08 -9.04
C LEU A 178 -28.40 11.62 -8.67
N THR A 179 -27.15 11.27 -8.38
CA THR A 179 -26.80 9.91 -7.99
C THR A 179 -27.42 9.57 -6.64
N SER A 180 -27.28 10.42 -5.62
CA SER A 180 -27.81 10.21 -4.27
C SER A 180 -29.35 10.06 -4.27
N SER A 181 -30.05 10.93 -5.00
CA SER A 181 -31.51 10.87 -5.11
C SER A 181 -31.99 9.54 -5.72
N VAL A 182 -31.27 9.00 -6.71
CA VAL A 182 -31.59 7.70 -7.31
C VAL A 182 -31.31 6.54 -6.34
N TRP A 183 -30.29 6.65 -5.48
CA TRP A 183 -29.99 5.64 -4.46
C TRP A 183 -31.06 5.57 -3.38
N ASP A 184 -31.53 6.71 -2.88
CA ASP A 184 -32.59 6.77 -1.87
C ASP A 184 -33.88 6.12 -2.40
N VAL A 185 -34.22 6.37 -3.66
CA VAL A 185 -35.37 5.73 -4.32
C VAL A 185 -35.15 4.22 -4.47
N LYS A 186 -33.97 3.75 -4.91
CA LYS A 186 -33.70 2.31 -5.06
C LYS A 186 -33.69 1.55 -3.73
N GLN A 187 -33.20 2.16 -2.65
CA GLN A 187 -33.27 1.59 -1.30
C GLN A 187 -34.72 1.50 -0.81
N PHE A 188 -35.53 2.53 -1.09
CA PHE A 188 -36.94 2.58 -0.70
C PHE A 188 -37.82 1.53 -1.43
N TYR A 189 -37.55 1.27 -2.71
CA TYR A 189 -38.30 0.28 -3.50
C TYR A 189 -37.68 -1.13 -3.52
N GLY A 190 -36.41 -1.29 -3.13
CA GLY A 190 -35.71 -2.59 -3.08
C GLY A 190 -35.87 -3.36 -1.76
N GLY A 191 -36.52 -2.78 -0.75
CA GLY A 191 -36.70 -3.37 0.59
C GLY A 191 -37.89 -4.32 0.76
N PHE A 192 -38.72 -4.56 -0.28
CA PHE A 192 -39.89 -5.45 -0.24
C PHE A 192 -39.69 -6.73 -1.07
N GLY A 193 -38.55 -7.39 -0.88
CA GLY A 193 -38.23 -8.63 -1.61
C GLY A 193 -37.29 -9.53 -0.82
N ASN A 194 -37.79 -10.12 0.27
CA ASN A 194 -37.41 -11.44 0.79
C ASN A 194 -38.49 -11.91 1.76
#